data_AF-A0A0Q4P6K8-F1
#
_entry.id   AF-A0A0Q4P6K8-F1
#
_cell.length_a   1.000
_cell.length_b   1.000
_cell.length_c   1.000
_cell.angle_alpha   90.00
_cell.angle_beta   90.00
_cell.angle_gamma   90.00
#
_symmetry.space_group_name_H-M   'P 1'
#
loop_
_entity.id
_entity.type
_entity.pdbx_description
1 polymer ?
#
loop_
_entity_poly.entity_id
_entity_poly.type
_entity_poly.pdbx_seq_one_letter_code
_entity_poly.pdbx_strand_id
1 'polypeptide(L)'
;MTLPDDLILSATDEVAIRQHLLLVSLGKKAADLAVEVGRLLAVHANEWMDNQEIIIAGRRIAYVGPVGSYRGEVAKRVSYPDLSAVPGFGEVHKHIESTHITPDFEAELVLPRGNTWTCEASHEFANVNGPKNIEFWEKARRAGSPLKVFIQPGSAVPPTPWEQSGGYFGYDEQKEFLSENLSVTSLDEVMDWPSVWDPTNPGYARMWGMIRATFEMRGVVEGHGNGLTDLHDISAFAAAGLSSDHEVWALEETWDRLVRGLFTELRPFSYDAIIPGLLEKGLKDWSNIAFTTDDRSASDTLRDGATDHNVRHAIHYGLSPEIAIQCATINPARHMRIDQWVGSITPGRYADIVLLRDVPSIDIAHVYADGRLVSEGQTYTGLKTRIDWPDWASGSVNIGRTLTAADFAIQAEPGRTTMQAAISRPFAWNEDFAVETLPVENGEVQRDPAKLITKWSMIDRYRGDGAVASMFWTGVGPADPDTALCCSVAHDSHNIWCIGSSDTAMAKAVNRLAEIDGGYVLVHRGEVVAELRLEIAGLMTARPAEAFDADMKAFLARADEVDWVYAPAAMNRWKPGFPEFLIFATLTCSPWRWVLVAPSALCPEGFVNVQTGETHKIVW
;
A
#
# COMPACT_ATOMS: atom_id res chain seq x y z
N MET A 1 38.67 6.70 -11.61
CA MET A 1 37.61 5.79 -11.14
C MET A 1 36.30 6.33 -11.68
N THR A 2 35.57 5.49 -12.40
CA THR A 2 34.16 5.73 -12.74
C THR A 2 33.36 5.79 -11.43
N LEU A 3 32.46 6.77 -11.31
CA LEU A 3 31.53 6.84 -10.18
C LEU A 3 30.63 5.59 -10.22
N PRO A 4 30.29 4.97 -9.09
CA PRO A 4 29.26 3.92 -9.04
C PRO A 4 27.96 4.39 -9.68
N ASP A 5 27.14 3.46 -10.15
CA ASP A 5 25.86 3.81 -10.78
C ASP A 5 24.82 4.32 -9.79
N ASP A 6 25.01 4.12 -8.47
CA ASP A 6 24.15 4.70 -7.43
C ASP A 6 22.67 4.30 -7.59
N LEU A 7 22.42 3.08 -8.10
CA LEU A 7 21.08 2.53 -8.28
C LEU A 7 20.61 1.81 -7.02
N ILE A 8 21.44 0.91 -6.48
CA ILE A 8 21.17 0.18 -5.24
C ILE A 8 22.11 0.70 -4.15
N LEU A 9 21.55 0.98 -2.99
CA LEU A 9 22.29 1.61 -1.90
C LEU A 9 23.24 0.59 -1.24
N SER A 10 24.54 0.88 -1.29
CA SER A 10 25.57 0.10 -0.59
C SER A 10 26.54 1.04 0.12
N ALA A 11 27.06 0.63 1.28
CA ALA A 11 28.00 1.46 2.04
C ALA A 11 29.31 1.73 1.27
N THR A 12 29.76 0.75 0.49
CA THR A 12 30.98 0.88 -0.33
C THR A 12 30.81 1.92 -1.43
N ASP A 13 29.69 1.88 -2.16
CA ASP A 13 29.41 2.84 -3.23
C ASP A 13 29.14 4.24 -2.67
N GLU A 14 28.39 4.33 -1.57
CA GLU A 14 28.10 5.58 -0.88
C GLU A 14 29.39 6.33 -0.49
N VAL A 15 30.40 5.63 0.03
CA VAL A 15 31.69 6.23 0.36
C VAL A 15 32.37 6.81 -0.90
N ALA A 16 32.40 6.05 -2.00
CA ALA A 16 33.00 6.52 -3.24
C ALA A 16 32.26 7.74 -3.82
N ILE A 17 30.93 7.74 -3.73
CA ILE A 17 30.07 8.86 -4.16
C ILE A 17 30.35 10.10 -3.32
N ARG A 18 30.36 9.99 -1.99
CA ARG A 18 30.62 11.13 -1.09
C ARG A 18 32.02 11.70 -1.29
N GLN A 19 33.04 10.85 -1.51
CA GLN A 19 34.39 11.30 -1.85
C GLN A 19 34.43 12.08 -3.17
N HIS A 20 33.65 11.65 -4.17
CA HIS A 20 33.52 12.37 -5.43
C HIS A 20 32.84 13.72 -5.23
N LEU A 21 31.68 13.73 -4.56
CA LEU A 21 30.91 14.94 -4.30
C LEU A 21 31.74 15.98 -3.54
N LEU A 22 32.47 15.58 -2.50
CA LEU A 22 33.39 16.47 -1.78
C LEU A 22 34.34 17.23 -2.72
N LEU A 23 34.94 16.52 -3.69
CA LEU A 23 35.85 17.14 -4.65
C LEU A 23 35.12 18.07 -5.62
N VAL A 24 33.90 17.72 -6.04
CA VAL A 24 33.05 18.58 -6.88
C VAL A 24 32.63 19.84 -6.11
N SER A 25 32.14 19.71 -4.88
CA SER A 25 31.73 20.85 -4.03
C SER A 25 32.88 21.84 -3.80
N LEU A 26 34.11 21.33 -3.67
CA LEU A 26 35.33 22.14 -3.52
C LEU A 26 35.85 22.73 -4.85
N GLY A 27 35.20 22.47 -5.99
CA GLY A 27 35.64 22.90 -7.31
C GLY A 27 36.90 22.19 -7.82
N LYS A 28 37.27 21.04 -7.22
CA LYS A 28 38.44 20.23 -7.60
C LYS A 28 38.14 19.19 -8.68
N LYS A 29 36.87 18.94 -8.95
CA LYS A 29 36.36 18.13 -10.06
C LYS A 29 35.19 18.87 -10.70
N ALA A 30 34.98 18.65 -12.00
CA ALA A 30 33.85 19.21 -12.72
C ALA A 30 32.53 18.58 -12.25
N ALA A 31 31.47 19.37 -12.23
CA ALA A 31 30.09 18.93 -12.06
C ALA A 31 29.42 18.67 -13.41
N ASP A 32 28.33 17.92 -13.41
CA ASP A 32 27.60 17.55 -14.62
C ASP A 32 26.58 18.60 -15.04
N LEU A 33 25.80 19.11 -14.08
CA LEU A 33 24.68 20.01 -14.33
C LEU A 33 24.56 21.07 -13.24
N ALA A 34 24.27 22.31 -13.64
CA ALA A 34 23.74 23.34 -12.75
C ALA A 34 22.29 23.64 -13.15
N VAL A 35 21.39 23.62 -12.18
CA VAL A 35 20.00 24.05 -12.30
C VAL A 35 19.85 25.36 -11.54
N GLU A 36 19.63 26.46 -12.26
CA GLU A 36 19.43 27.79 -11.69
C GLU A 36 17.93 28.07 -11.57
N VAL A 37 17.49 28.57 -10.41
CA VAL A 37 16.06 28.77 -10.08
C VAL A 37 15.81 30.11 -9.41
N GLY A 38 14.60 30.66 -9.61
CA GLY A 38 14.20 31.94 -9.04
C GLY A 38 14.18 31.95 -7.53
N ARG A 39 13.68 30.87 -6.92
CA ARG A 39 13.78 30.63 -5.47
C ARG A 39 13.81 29.15 -5.13
N LEU A 40 14.34 28.80 -3.97
CA LEU A 40 14.45 27.44 -3.46
C LEU A 40 13.95 27.38 -2.02
N LEU A 41 13.13 26.38 -1.66
CA LEU A 41 12.71 26.16 -0.28
C LEU A 41 13.76 25.33 0.48
N ALA A 42 14.46 25.96 1.41
CA ALA A 42 15.36 25.29 2.34
C ALA A 42 14.55 24.65 3.48
N VAL A 43 14.00 23.46 3.22
CA VAL A 43 13.05 22.76 4.12
C VAL A 43 13.59 22.48 5.53
N HIS A 44 14.90 22.49 5.76
CA HIS A 44 15.45 22.37 7.12
C HIS A 44 15.29 23.64 7.95
N ALA A 45 15.38 24.81 7.31
CA ALA A 45 15.26 26.13 7.94
C ALA A 45 13.85 26.73 7.78
N ASN A 46 13.01 26.10 6.94
CA ASN A 46 11.70 26.63 6.55
C ASN A 46 11.80 28.04 5.93
N GLU A 47 12.78 28.23 5.04
CA GLU A 47 13.11 29.55 4.47
C GLU A 47 13.22 29.48 2.94
N TRP A 48 12.67 30.47 2.26
CA TRP A 48 12.84 30.66 0.82
C TRP A 48 14.13 31.43 0.53
N MET A 49 14.97 30.85 -0.32
CA MET A 49 16.23 31.44 -0.78
C MET A 49 16.10 31.88 -2.24
N ASP A 50 16.31 33.16 -2.52
CA ASP A 50 16.19 33.70 -3.87
C ASP A 50 17.45 33.45 -4.72
N ASN A 51 17.26 33.30 -6.03
CA ASN A 51 18.30 33.19 -7.06
C ASN A 51 19.38 32.16 -6.72
N GLN A 52 19.01 30.88 -6.69
CA GLN A 52 19.89 29.78 -6.30
C GLN A 52 20.34 28.95 -7.52
N GLU A 53 21.57 28.42 -7.47
CA GLU A 53 22.06 27.36 -8.34
C GLU A 53 22.21 26.05 -7.56
N ILE A 54 21.70 24.96 -8.12
CA ILE A 54 21.79 23.60 -7.60
C ILE A 54 22.75 22.84 -8.50
N ILE A 55 23.91 22.46 -7.97
CA ILE A 55 24.98 21.79 -8.71
C ILE A 55 24.88 20.29 -8.49
N ILE A 56 24.87 19.54 -9.58
CA ILE A 56 24.63 18.10 -9.62
C ILE A 56 25.86 17.39 -10.19
N ALA A 57 26.25 16.29 -9.56
CA ALA A 57 27.25 15.36 -10.05
C ALA A 57 26.78 13.91 -9.86
N GLY A 58 26.82 13.13 -10.93
CA GLY A 58 26.13 11.85 -11.04
C GLY A 58 24.63 12.05 -10.86
N ARG A 59 24.08 11.43 -9.81
CA ARG A 59 22.66 11.52 -9.42
C ARG A 59 22.43 12.40 -8.20
N ARG A 60 23.48 13.02 -7.66
CA ARG A 60 23.47 13.68 -6.36
C ARG A 60 23.73 15.17 -6.46
N ILE A 61 23.21 15.91 -5.50
CA ILE A 61 23.50 17.33 -5.32
C ILE A 61 24.90 17.45 -4.72
N ALA A 62 25.78 18.21 -5.35
CA ALA A 62 27.12 18.53 -4.84
C ALA A 62 27.15 19.89 -4.11
N TYR A 63 26.38 20.88 -4.57
CA TYR A 63 26.39 22.23 -4.01
C TYR A 63 25.05 22.93 -4.20
N VAL A 64 24.70 23.82 -3.27
CA VAL A 64 23.56 24.74 -3.36
C VAL A 64 24.03 26.10 -2.87
N GLY A 65 23.74 27.16 -3.60
CA GLY A 65 24.05 28.53 -3.21
C GLY A 65 23.58 29.57 -4.23
N PRO A 66 23.82 30.86 -3.99
CA PRO A 66 23.42 31.92 -4.93
C PRO A 66 23.99 31.68 -6.34
N VAL A 67 23.25 32.03 -7.38
CA VAL A 67 23.73 31.90 -8.77
C VAL A 67 25.08 32.61 -8.95
N GLY A 68 26.07 31.89 -9.48
CA GLY A 68 27.43 32.37 -9.72
C GLY A 68 28.38 32.24 -8.52
N SER A 69 27.93 31.66 -7.41
CA SER A 69 28.77 31.44 -6.22
C SER A 69 29.53 30.12 -6.25
N TYR A 70 29.08 29.14 -7.05
CA TYR A 70 29.82 27.90 -7.26
C TYR A 70 31.14 28.16 -8.00
N ARG A 71 32.24 27.63 -7.45
CA ARG A 71 33.61 27.94 -7.90
C ARG A 71 34.19 26.93 -8.89
N GLY A 72 33.50 25.80 -9.09
CA GLY A 72 33.96 24.72 -9.96
C GLY A 72 33.47 24.88 -11.39
N GLU A 73 34.01 24.02 -12.27
CA GLU A 73 33.52 23.87 -13.64
C GLU A 73 32.23 23.04 -13.66
N VAL A 74 31.31 23.38 -14.57
CA VAL A 74 30.05 22.66 -14.77
C VAL A 74 29.88 22.38 -16.26
N ALA A 75 29.58 21.14 -16.64
CA ALA A 75 29.45 20.76 -18.04
C ALA A 75 28.21 21.37 -18.73
N LYS A 76 27.07 21.46 -18.03
CA LYS A 76 25.82 22.03 -18.55
C LYS A 76 25.16 22.93 -17.53
N ARG A 77 24.55 24.02 -17.99
CA ARG A 77 23.69 24.90 -17.18
C ARG A 77 22.30 25.00 -17.80
N VAL A 78 21.28 24.99 -16.95
CA VAL A 78 19.88 25.26 -17.31
C VAL A 78 19.32 26.28 -16.31
N SER A 79 18.47 27.18 -16.78
CA SER A 79 18.01 28.33 -16.00
C SER A 79 16.50 28.47 -16.05
N TYR A 80 15.91 28.61 -14.85
CA TYR A 80 14.48 28.73 -14.60
C TYR A 80 14.21 29.87 -13.61
N PRO A 81 14.52 31.13 -13.98
CA PRO A 81 14.48 32.28 -13.07
C PRO A 81 13.06 32.57 -12.53
N ASP A 82 12.02 32.10 -13.20
CA ASP A 82 10.63 32.32 -12.80
C ASP A 82 10.04 31.15 -11.98
N LEU A 83 10.79 30.07 -11.76
CA LEU A 83 10.30 28.87 -11.08
C LEU A 83 10.83 28.77 -9.65
N SER A 84 10.02 28.11 -8.81
CA SER A 84 10.36 27.78 -7.42
C SER A 84 10.80 26.33 -7.32
N ALA A 85 11.94 26.04 -6.68
CA ALA A 85 12.41 24.69 -6.42
C ALA A 85 12.01 24.22 -5.02
N VAL A 86 11.41 23.03 -4.95
CA VAL A 86 11.13 22.31 -3.71
C VAL A 86 11.68 20.87 -3.85
N PRO A 87 12.00 20.19 -2.74
CA PRO A 87 12.48 18.82 -2.82
C PRO A 87 11.45 17.91 -3.50
N GLY A 88 11.92 16.85 -4.16
CA GLY A 88 11.08 15.74 -4.59
C GLY A 88 10.19 15.25 -3.46
N PHE A 89 8.88 15.18 -3.71
CA PHE A 89 7.92 14.65 -2.76
C PHE A 89 8.17 13.16 -2.54
N GLY A 90 7.77 12.68 -1.37
CA GLY A 90 7.73 11.26 -1.07
C GLY A 90 6.61 10.85 -0.14
N GLU A 91 6.39 9.55 -0.14
CA GLU A 91 5.38 8.85 0.66
C GLU A 91 6.09 8.12 1.81
N VAL A 92 5.62 8.35 3.04
CA VAL A 92 6.15 7.69 4.25
C VAL A 92 5.73 6.23 4.38
N HIS A 93 4.56 5.92 3.81
CA HIS A 93 3.88 4.64 3.81
C HIS A 93 3.04 4.59 2.54
N LYS A 94 3.08 3.48 1.81
CA LYS A 94 2.25 3.23 0.62
C LYS A 94 2.35 1.75 0.24
N HIS A 95 1.29 1.23 -0.37
CA HIS A 95 1.30 -0.03 -1.11
C HIS A 95 1.26 0.29 -2.61
N ILE A 96 2.38 0.14 -3.32
CA ILE A 96 2.40 0.26 -4.79
C ILE A 96 1.56 -0.86 -5.39
N GLU A 97 1.46 -2.03 -4.78
CA GLU A 97 0.58 -3.11 -5.27
C GLU A 97 -0.87 -2.64 -5.39
N SER A 98 -1.34 -1.77 -4.48
CA SER A 98 -2.69 -1.19 -4.51
C SER A 98 -2.92 -0.20 -5.65
N THR A 99 -1.86 0.23 -6.36
CA THR A 99 -1.99 0.92 -7.66
C THR A 99 -2.41 -0.04 -8.77
N HIS A 100 -2.27 -1.34 -8.54
CA HIS A 100 -2.51 -2.45 -9.48
C HIS A 100 -1.58 -2.42 -10.71
N ILE A 101 -0.50 -1.64 -10.68
CA ILE A 101 0.50 -1.59 -11.74
C ILE A 101 1.90 -1.83 -11.18
N THR A 102 2.76 -2.44 -11.99
CA THR A 102 4.13 -2.74 -11.55
C THR A 102 5.02 -1.50 -11.38
N PRO A 103 6.13 -1.59 -10.60
CA PRO A 103 6.94 -0.42 -10.21
C PRO A 103 7.53 0.42 -11.35
N ASP A 104 7.76 -0.17 -12.53
CA ASP A 104 8.21 0.57 -13.71
C ASP A 104 7.12 1.50 -14.28
N PHE A 105 5.85 1.09 -14.22
CA PHE A 105 4.72 1.94 -14.62
C PHE A 105 4.29 2.91 -13.51
N GLU A 106 4.41 2.53 -12.24
CA GLU A 106 4.22 3.44 -11.11
C GLU A 106 5.13 4.66 -11.24
N ALA A 107 6.41 4.47 -11.60
CA ALA A 107 7.33 5.57 -11.86
C ALA A 107 6.82 6.54 -12.93
N GLU A 108 6.24 6.04 -14.03
CA GLU A 108 5.66 6.89 -15.08
C GLU A 108 4.42 7.66 -14.60
N LEU A 109 3.64 7.06 -13.69
CA LEU A 109 2.43 7.64 -13.13
C LEU A 109 2.72 8.78 -12.13
N VAL A 110 3.71 8.59 -11.24
CA VAL A 110 3.88 9.47 -10.07
C VAL A 110 5.04 10.45 -10.18
N LEU A 111 6.09 10.17 -10.96
CA LEU A 111 7.20 11.12 -11.15
C LEU A 111 6.76 12.46 -11.76
N PRO A 112 5.87 12.51 -12.77
CA PRO A 112 5.37 13.79 -13.30
C PRO A 112 4.58 14.61 -12.28
N ARG A 113 4.15 13.95 -11.20
CA ARG A 113 3.40 14.51 -10.09
C ARG A 113 4.29 14.77 -8.88
N GLY A 114 5.60 14.81 -9.07
CA GLY A 114 6.58 15.23 -8.07
C GLY A 114 6.96 14.17 -7.04
N ASN A 115 6.31 12.99 -7.02
CA ASN A 115 6.71 11.89 -6.16
C ASN A 115 7.97 11.21 -6.73
N THR A 116 9.07 11.28 -5.99
CA THR A 116 10.40 10.82 -6.46
C THR A 116 10.98 9.70 -5.61
N TRP A 117 10.37 9.43 -4.45
CA TRP A 117 10.72 8.33 -3.59
C TRP A 117 9.50 7.88 -2.78
N THR A 118 9.42 6.59 -2.48
CA THR A 118 8.31 5.99 -1.74
C THR A 118 8.89 4.98 -0.75
N CYS A 119 8.42 5.04 0.49
CA CYS A 119 8.56 3.93 1.42
C CYS A 119 7.40 2.96 1.14
N GLU A 120 7.77 1.76 0.71
CA GLU A 120 6.88 0.72 0.20
C GLU A 120 6.63 -0.32 1.28
N ALA A 121 5.41 -0.32 1.78
CA ALA A 121 4.84 -1.29 2.69
C ALA A 121 4.52 -2.58 1.92
N SER A 122 5.58 -3.33 1.64
CA SER A 122 5.61 -4.44 0.66
C SER A 122 4.94 -5.74 1.10
N HIS A 123 3.99 -5.67 2.04
CA HIS A 123 3.39 -6.87 2.63
C HIS A 123 2.48 -7.63 1.65
N GLU A 124 1.97 -6.98 0.60
CA GLU A 124 1.09 -7.60 -0.38
C GLU A 124 1.87 -8.60 -1.25
N PHE A 125 2.88 -8.14 -1.98
CA PHE A 125 3.73 -9.03 -2.77
C PHE A 125 4.45 -10.05 -1.88
N ALA A 126 4.86 -9.67 -0.67
CA ALA A 126 5.51 -10.58 0.25
C ALA A 126 4.59 -11.73 0.71
N ASN A 127 3.28 -11.49 0.86
CA ASN A 127 2.32 -12.57 1.10
C ASN A 127 2.18 -13.52 -0.09
N VAL A 128 2.47 -13.08 -1.31
CA VAL A 128 2.44 -13.95 -2.49
C VAL A 128 3.76 -14.70 -2.69
N ASN A 129 4.88 -13.99 -2.61
CA ASN A 129 6.22 -14.53 -2.87
C ASN A 129 7.29 -13.80 -2.03
N GLY A 130 7.18 -13.97 -0.70
CA GLY A 130 8.08 -13.37 0.30
C GLY A 130 9.59 -13.52 0.01
N PRO A 131 10.09 -14.71 -0.37
CA PRO A 131 11.52 -14.89 -0.67
C PRO A 131 12.05 -14.05 -1.85
N LYS A 132 11.17 -13.49 -2.68
CA LYS A 132 11.52 -12.65 -3.83
C LYS A 132 11.21 -11.18 -3.64
N ASN A 133 10.77 -10.77 -2.45
CA ASN A 133 10.29 -9.41 -2.19
C ASN A 133 11.33 -8.32 -2.53
N ILE A 134 12.53 -8.39 -1.96
CA ILE A 134 13.59 -7.41 -2.29
C ILE A 134 13.95 -7.45 -3.77
N GLU A 135 14.11 -8.63 -4.35
CA GLU A 135 14.46 -8.78 -5.77
C GLU A 135 13.42 -8.12 -6.67
N PHE A 136 12.13 -8.24 -6.33
CA PHE A 136 11.00 -7.65 -7.06
C PHE A 136 11.07 -6.12 -7.09
N TRP A 137 11.13 -5.48 -5.92
CA TRP A 137 11.13 -4.02 -5.80
C TRP A 137 12.38 -3.36 -6.38
N GLU A 138 13.51 -4.07 -6.42
CA GLU A 138 14.72 -3.58 -7.05
C GLU A 138 14.71 -3.65 -8.58
N LYS A 139 13.84 -4.46 -9.22
CA LYS A 139 13.89 -4.68 -10.69
C LYS A 139 13.83 -3.37 -11.45
N ALA A 140 12.87 -2.51 -11.13
CA ALA A 140 12.70 -1.22 -11.80
C ALA A 140 13.92 -0.32 -11.60
N ARG A 141 14.45 -0.27 -10.37
CA ARG A 141 15.63 0.54 -10.05
C ARG A 141 16.86 0.05 -10.80
N ARG A 142 17.11 -1.26 -10.84
CA ARG A 142 18.22 -1.90 -11.58
C ARG A 142 18.11 -1.71 -13.08
N ALA A 143 16.89 -1.65 -13.62
CA ALA A 143 16.63 -1.37 -15.02
C ALA A 143 16.70 0.13 -15.37
N GLY A 144 16.94 1.01 -14.38
CA GLY A 144 17.26 2.42 -14.58
C GLY A 144 16.15 3.40 -14.21
N SER A 145 15.06 2.93 -13.57
CA SER A 145 14.00 3.81 -13.06
C SER A 145 14.56 4.82 -12.05
N PRO A 146 14.22 6.12 -12.18
CA PRO A 146 14.69 7.15 -11.26
C PRO A 146 13.83 7.26 -9.98
N LEU A 147 12.68 6.58 -9.92
CA LEU A 147 11.88 6.43 -8.70
C LEU A 147 12.63 5.56 -7.70
N LYS A 148 12.74 6.03 -6.46
CA LYS A 148 13.38 5.28 -5.37
C LYS A 148 12.32 4.58 -4.54
N VAL A 149 12.51 3.29 -4.32
CA VAL A 149 11.65 2.49 -3.46
C VAL A 149 12.48 2.11 -2.23
N PHE A 150 12.12 2.63 -1.07
CA PHE A 150 12.63 2.20 0.22
C PHE A 150 11.70 1.10 0.72
N ILE A 151 12.22 -0.10 0.91
CA ILE A 151 11.39 -1.30 1.11
C ILE A 151 11.12 -1.47 2.60
N GLN A 152 9.87 -1.69 2.97
CA GLN A 152 9.43 -2.01 4.32
C GLN A 152 8.88 -3.44 4.27
N PRO A 153 9.64 -4.46 4.71
CA PRO A 153 9.15 -5.82 4.77
C PRO A 153 7.98 -5.92 5.75
N GLY A 154 6.89 -6.53 5.27
CA GLY A 154 5.61 -6.68 5.98
C GLY A 154 5.71 -7.37 7.33
N SER A 155 5.10 -6.81 8.37
CA SER A 155 4.83 -7.56 9.62
C SER A 155 3.77 -8.65 9.43
N ALA A 156 2.91 -8.45 8.44
CA ALA A 156 1.71 -9.21 8.15
C ALA A 156 1.92 -10.31 7.11
N VAL A 157 3.03 -11.07 7.21
CA VAL A 157 3.37 -12.14 6.25
C VAL A 157 3.58 -13.49 6.97
N PRO A 158 2.53 -14.32 7.15
CA PRO A 158 1.11 -14.01 6.95
C PRO A 158 0.57 -13.00 7.98
N PRO A 159 -0.61 -12.40 7.76
CA PRO A 159 -1.19 -11.36 8.61
C PRO A 159 -1.37 -11.82 10.05
N THR A 160 -2.08 -12.93 10.25
CA THR A 160 -2.26 -13.56 11.56
C THR A 160 -1.87 -15.03 11.51
N PRO A 161 -1.67 -15.71 12.66
CA PRO A 161 -1.39 -17.15 12.70
C PRO A 161 -2.50 -18.04 12.12
N TRP A 162 -3.70 -17.48 11.93
CA TRP A 162 -4.87 -18.23 11.49
C TRP A 162 -4.87 -18.47 9.97
N GLU A 163 -4.04 -17.73 9.25
CA GLU A 163 -3.94 -17.77 7.79
C GLU A 163 -2.66 -18.45 7.31
N GLN A 164 -2.66 -18.80 6.03
CA GLN A 164 -1.49 -19.24 5.29
C GLN A 164 -1.39 -18.39 4.02
N SER A 165 -0.16 -17.98 3.70
CA SER A 165 0.16 -17.25 2.47
C SER A 165 1.37 -17.90 1.78
N GLY A 166 1.76 -17.36 0.64
CA GLY A 166 2.96 -17.78 -0.11
C GLY A 166 4.28 -17.32 0.52
N GLY A 167 4.24 -16.46 1.54
CA GLY A 167 5.40 -15.97 2.29
C GLY A 167 5.35 -16.29 3.78
N TYR A 168 6.49 -16.13 4.45
CA TYR A 168 6.60 -16.16 5.91
C TYR A 168 7.78 -15.32 6.35
N PHE A 169 7.55 -14.33 7.21
CA PHE A 169 8.61 -13.54 7.84
C PHE A 169 8.61 -13.71 9.36
N GLY A 170 9.80 -13.94 9.91
CA GLY A 170 10.11 -13.96 11.34
C GLY A 170 11.40 -13.19 11.63
N TYR A 171 12.07 -13.55 12.74
CA TYR A 171 13.30 -12.86 13.16
C TYR A 171 14.42 -12.95 12.11
N ASP A 172 14.66 -14.15 11.56
CA ASP A 172 15.80 -14.38 10.67
C ASP A 172 15.60 -13.67 9.32
N GLU A 173 14.40 -13.75 8.74
CA GLU A 173 14.06 -13.06 7.49
C GLU A 173 14.15 -11.53 7.64
N GLN A 174 13.57 -10.97 8.72
CA GLN A 174 13.61 -9.53 8.96
C GLN A 174 15.05 -9.02 9.17
N LYS A 175 15.88 -9.80 9.86
CA LYS A 175 17.29 -9.48 10.06
C LYS A 175 18.07 -9.52 8.75
N GLU A 176 17.84 -10.52 7.91
CA GLU A 176 18.47 -10.65 6.60
C GLU A 176 18.18 -9.41 5.75
N PHE A 177 16.90 -9.04 5.60
CA PHE A 177 16.47 -7.86 4.85
C PHE A 177 17.20 -6.58 5.27
N LEU A 178 17.22 -6.28 6.57
CA LEU A 178 17.85 -5.08 7.11
C LEU A 178 19.38 -5.10 7.02
N SER A 179 19.99 -6.28 6.99
CA SER A 179 21.46 -6.43 6.96
C SER A 179 22.04 -6.36 5.56
N GLU A 180 21.29 -6.79 4.54
CA GLU A 180 21.79 -6.90 3.17
C GLU A 180 21.54 -5.67 2.32
N ASN A 181 20.49 -4.89 2.64
CA ASN A 181 20.05 -3.80 1.77
C ASN A 181 19.78 -2.51 2.55
N LEU A 182 20.54 -1.45 2.22
CA LEU A 182 20.38 -0.14 2.85
C LEU A 182 19.07 0.57 2.49
N SER A 183 18.34 0.11 1.46
CA SER A 183 16.99 0.62 1.17
C SER A 183 15.91 0.01 2.08
N VAL A 184 16.25 -1.01 2.88
CA VAL A 184 15.35 -1.59 3.88
C VAL A 184 15.55 -0.84 5.20
N THR A 185 14.54 -0.10 5.63
CA THR A 185 14.70 0.88 6.73
C THR A 185 13.80 0.61 7.93
N SER A 186 12.82 -0.28 7.79
CA SER A 186 11.83 -0.52 8.83
C SER A 186 11.28 -1.95 8.82
N LEU A 187 10.59 -2.28 9.91
CA LEU A 187 9.47 -3.21 9.89
C LEU A 187 8.24 -2.41 9.48
N ASP A 188 7.56 -2.87 8.43
CA ASP A 188 6.30 -2.30 7.98
C ASP A 188 5.22 -2.35 9.07
N GLU A 189 4.11 -1.68 8.84
CA GLU A 189 2.99 -1.51 9.75
C GLU A 189 2.68 -2.78 10.56
N VAL A 190 2.85 -2.69 11.87
CA VAL A 190 2.52 -3.79 12.78
C VAL A 190 1.02 -3.79 13.02
N MET A 191 0.31 -4.69 12.33
CA MET A 191 -1.16 -4.75 12.34
C MET A 191 -1.75 -5.81 13.28
N ASP A 192 -1.07 -6.94 13.49
CA ASP A 192 -1.54 -8.01 14.39
C ASP A 192 -1.33 -7.63 15.87
N TRP A 193 -2.16 -6.70 16.34
CA TRP A 193 -2.14 -6.19 17.71
C TRP A 193 -2.25 -7.31 18.76
N PRO A 194 -3.14 -8.33 18.62
CA PRO A 194 -3.17 -9.50 19.51
C PRO A 194 -1.82 -10.21 19.66
N SER A 195 -1.06 -10.41 18.58
CA SER A 195 0.28 -10.98 18.66
C SER A 195 1.29 -10.08 19.37
N VAL A 196 1.03 -8.78 19.53
CA VAL A 196 1.92 -7.89 20.30
C VAL A 196 1.64 -7.99 21.80
N TRP A 197 0.37 -7.96 22.21
CA TRP A 197 0.02 -7.81 23.62
C TRP A 197 -0.24 -9.13 24.37
N ASP A 198 -0.67 -10.21 23.69
CA ASP A 198 -1.02 -11.48 24.32
C ASP A 198 0.08 -12.55 24.15
N PRO A 199 0.84 -12.89 25.21
CA PRO A 199 1.87 -13.93 25.16
C PRO A 199 1.37 -15.33 24.83
N THR A 200 0.05 -15.57 24.89
CA THR A 200 -0.57 -16.85 24.55
C THR A 200 -0.97 -16.94 23.07
N ASN A 201 -0.99 -15.82 22.35
CA ASN A 201 -1.26 -15.82 20.92
C ASN A 201 -0.13 -16.56 20.16
N PRO A 202 -0.45 -17.50 19.24
CA PRO A 202 0.56 -18.24 18.50
C PRO A 202 1.56 -17.38 17.71
N GLY A 203 1.18 -16.16 17.32
CA GLY A 203 2.02 -15.21 16.59
C GLY A 203 2.97 -14.40 17.47
N TYR A 204 2.83 -14.46 18.80
CA TYR A 204 3.54 -13.58 19.73
C TYR A 204 5.07 -13.64 19.59
N ALA A 205 5.63 -14.85 19.60
CA ALA A 205 7.07 -15.03 19.49
C ALA A 205 7.62 -14.59 18.12
N ARG A 206 6.83 -14.75 17.05
CA ARG A 206 7.18 -14.32 15.70
C ARG A 206 7.23 -12.79 15.62
N MET A 207 6.15 -12.13 16.05
CA MET A 207 6.02 -10.67 15.99
C MET A 207 7.12 -9.97 16.81
N TRP A 208 7.32 -10.38 18.07
CA TRP A 208 8.42 -9.86 18.88
C TRP A 208 9.80 -10.23 18.34
N GLY A 209 9.92 -11.33 17.59
CA GLY A 209 11.12 -11.66 16.82
C GLY A 209 11.42 -10.60 15.75
N MET A 210 10.43 -10.24 14.92
CA MET A 210 10.60 -9.23 13.87
C MET A 210 10.91 -7.84 14.45
N ILE A 211 10.21 -7.46 15.52
CA ILE A 211 10.49 -6.22 16.28
C ILE A 211 11.93 -6.23 16.80
N ARG A 212 12.38 -7.34 17.39
CA ARG A 212 13.77 -7.49 17.89
C ARG A 212 14.79 -7.31 16.76
N ALA A 213 14.62 -8.01 15.64
CA ALA A 213 15.52 -7.90 14.48
C ALA A 213 15.64 -6.44 14.00
N THR A 214 14.51 -5.72 14.00
CA THR A 214 14.43 -4.32 13.59
C THR A 214 15.19 -3.40 14.55
N PHE A 215 15.01 -3.58 15.86
CA PHE A 215 15.78 -2.82 16.86
C PHE A 215 17.28 -3.11 16.82
N GLU A 216 17.70 -4.37 16.62
CA GLU A 216 19.11 -4.75 16.50
C GLU A 216 19.82 -3.98 15.36
N MET A 217 19.10 -3.72 14.27
CA MET A 217 19.61 -3.00 13.09
C MET A 217 19.32 -1.50 13.09
N ARG A 218 18.68 -0.98 14.17
CA ARG A 218 18.24 0.42 14.26
C ARG A 218 17.29 0.81 13.12
N GLY A 219 16.45 -0.11 12.68
CA GLY A 219 15.30 0.21 11.83
C GLY A 219 14.20 0.92 12.61
N VAL A 220 13.18 1.35 11.88
CA VAL A 220 11.93 1.90 12.42
C VAL A 220 10.90 0.78 12.54
N VAL A 221 10.06 0.78 13.57
CA VAL A 221 8.96 -0.18 13.72
C VAL A 221 7.67 0.60 13.51
N GLU A 222 7.11 0.49 12.32
CA GLU A 222 5.86 1.17 11.97
C GLU A 222 4.66 0.50 12.64
N GLY A 223 3.55 1.22 12.75
CA GLY A 223 2.37 0.74 13.43
C GLY A 223 1.08 0.94 12.64
N HIS A 224 0.09 0.12 12.95
CA HIS A 224 -1.29 0.23 12.45
C HIS A 224 -2.26 0.25 13.64
N GLY A 225 -2.69 1.44 14.05
CA GLY A 225 -3.46 1.67 15.26
C GLY A 225 -4.98 1.70 15.05
N ASN A 226 -5.50 0.97 14.06
CA ASN A 226 -6.92 0.99 13.73
C ASN A 226 -7.81 0.60 14.91
N GLY A 227 -8.82 1.42 15.19
CA GLY A 227 -9.73 1.26 16.32
C GLY A 227 -9.14 1.65 17.69
N LEU A 228 -7.85 2.01 17.78
CA LEU A 228 -7.26 2.50 19.02
C LEU A 228 -7.68 3.94 19.30
N THR A 229 -8.61 4.08 20.24
CA THR A 229 -9.21 5.36 20.65
C THR A 229 -8.99 5.66 22.14
N ASP A 230 -8.77 4.65 22.98
CA ASP A 230 -8.50 4.84 24.40
C ASP A 230 -7.02 5.11 24.70
N LEU A 231 -6.78 5.94 25.72
CA LEU A 231 -5.44 6.37 26.10
C LEU A 231 -4.55 5.23 26.58
N HIS A 232 -5.10 4.20 27.21
CA HIS A 232 -4.34 3.04 27.68
C HIS A 232 -3.77 2.28 26.50
N ASP A 233 -4.60 1.98 25.51
CA ASP A 233 -4.20 1.21 24.34
C ASP A 233 -3.20 1.98 23.47
N ILE A 234 -3.44 3.29 23.23
CA ILE A 234 -2.47 4.14 22.51
C ILE A 234 -1.13 4.21 23.25
N SER A 235 -1.15 4.25 24.59
CA SER A 235 0.09 4.26 25.38
C SER A 235 0.79 2.90 25.35
N ALA A 236 0.05 1.79 25.36
CA ALA A 236 0.61 0.45 25.22
C ALA A 236 1.24 0.24 23.85
N PHE A 237 0.58 0.73 22.79
CA PHE A 237 1.06 0.71 21.41
C PHE A 237 2.41 1.44 21.28
N ALA A 238 2.49 2.69 21.77
CA ALA A 238 3.75 3.44 21.80
C ALA A 238 4.81 2.76 22.70
N ALA A 239 4.41 2.20 23.85
CA ALA A 239 5.34 1.55 24.77
C ALA A 239 5.92 0.23 24.23
N ALA A 240 5.20 -0.46 23.34
CA ALA A 240 5.69 -1.63 22.61
C ALA A 240 6.77 -1.26 21.57
N GLY A 241 6.91 0.04 21.27
CA GLY A 241 7.94 0.58 20.38
C GLY A 241 7.47 0.79 18.94
N LEU A 242 6.17 0.67 18.67
CA LEU A 242 5.56 1.09 17.41
C LEU A 242 5.63 2.62 17.37
N SER A 243 6.22 3.17 16.31
CA SER A 243 6.61 4.58 16.26
C SER A 243 5.70 5.48 15.43
N SER A 244 4.81 4.90 14.64
CA SER A 244 3.90 5.63 13.75
C SER A 244 2.50 5.05 13.74
N ASP A 245 1.56 5.81 13.16
CA ASP A 245 0.22 5.32 12.82
C ASP A 245 -0.40 6.16 11.69
N HIS A 246 -1.00 5.48 10.69
CA HIS A 246 -1.79 6.09 9.61
C HIS A 246 -3.31 5.87 9.77
N GLU A 247 -3.74 5.12 10.78
CA GLU A 247 -5.14 4.77 11.04
C GLU A 247 -5.88 5.80 11.91
N VAL A 248 -5.56 7.08 11.72
CA VAL A 248 -6.24 8.20 12.39
C VAL A 248 -7.40 8.75 11.58
N TRP A 249 -8.57 8.86 12.22
CA TRP A 249 -9.80 9.32 11.59
C TRP A 249 -10.29 10.67 12.13
N ALA A 250 -9.87 11.01 13.35
CA ALA A 250 -10.34 12.21 14.05
C ALA A 250 -9.20 13.07 14.62
N LEU A 251 -9.54 14.33 14.91
CA LEU A 251 -8.63 15.30 15.53
C LEU A 251 -8.13 14.83 16.90
N GLU A 252 -9.03 14.33 17.75
CA GLU A 252 -8.70 13.87 19.09
C GLU A 252 -7.75 12.68 19.06
N GLU A 253 -8.01 11.69 18.20
CA GLU A 253 -7.14 10.53 17.96
C GLU A 253 -5.73 10.95 17.52
N THR A 254 -5.65 11.90 16.58
CA THR A 254 -4.39 12.47 16.10
C THR A 254 -3.65 13.20 17.22
N TRP A 255 -4.37 14.04 17.98
CA TRP A 255 -3.79 14.79 19.08
C TRP A 255 -3.24 13.87 20.17
N ASP A 256 -3.98 12.83 20.53
CA ASP A 256 -3.56 11.88 21.56
C ASP A 256 -2.33 11.07 21.17
N ARG A 257 -2.17 10.72 19.89
CA ARG A 257 -0.96 10.08 19.35
C ARG A 257 0.24 11.01 19.37
N LEU A 258 0.08 12.24 18.89
CA LEU A 258 1.15 13.24 18.88
C LEU A 258 1.67 13.53 20.31
N VAL A 259 0.77 13.67 21.29
CA VAL A 259 1.14 13.90 22.70
C VAL A 259 1.92 12.73 23.30
N ARG A 260 1.71 11.51 22.79
CA ARG A 260 2.39 10.27 23.23
C ARG A 260 3.65 9.96 22.43
N GLY A 261 4.03 10.86 21.51
CA GLY A 261 5.27 10.74 20.74
C GLY A 261 5.16 9.80 19.54
N LEU A 262 3.95 9.45 19.10
CA LEU A 262 3.74 8.72 17.86
C LEU A 262 3.81 9.68 16.67
N PHE A 263 4.56 9.28 15.65
CA PHE A 263 4.57 9.94 14.35
C PHE A 263 3.23 9.70 13.66
N THR A 264 2.55 10.74 13.20
CA THR A 264 1.22 10.59 12.60
C THR A 264 1.26 10.75 11.09
N GLU A 265 0.69 9.79 10.39
CA GLU A 265 0.72 9.70 8.95
C GLU A 265 -0.68 9.96 8.41
N LEU A 266 -0.92 11.20 7.99
CA LEU A 266 -2.27 11.63 7.65
C LEU A 266 -2.62 11.19 6.22
N ARG A 267 -3.76 10.51 6.10
CA ARG A 267 -4.41 10.16 4.83
C ARG A 267 -5.40 11.25 4.38
N PRO A 268 -5.52 11.55 3.08
CA PRO A 268 -6.29 12.72 2.60
C PRO A 268 -7.75 12.80 3.03
N PHE A 269 -8.40 11.66 3.26
CA PHE A 269 -9.82 11.62 3.62
C PHE A 269 -10.13 12.19 5.01
N SER A 270 -9.12 12.37 5.87
CA SER A 270 -9.29 12.89 7.24
C SER A 270 -8.79 14.33 7.41
N TYR A 271 -8.29 14.96 6.34
CA TYR A 271 -7.66 16.28 6.41
C TYR A 271 -8.64 17.39 6.79
N ASP A 272 -9.90 17.29 6.37
CA ASP A 272 -10.94 18.29 6.62
C ASP A 272 -11.26 18.46 8.11
N ALA A 273 -11.18 17.36 8.87
CA ALA A 273 -11.34 17.35 10.32
C ALA A 273 -10.03 17.66 11.06
N ILE A 274 -8.92 17.05 10.63
CA ILE A 274 -7.67 17.05 11.41
C ILE A 274 -6.88 18.35 11.23
N ILE A 275 -6.61 18.78 9.99
CA ILE A 275 -5.69 19.90 9.73
C ILE A 275 -6.21 21.22 10.34
N PRO A 276 -7.48 21.64 10.08
CA PRO A 276 -8.02 22.84 10.71
C PRO A 276 -8.03 22.75 12.24
N GLY A 277 -8.34 21.57 12.79
CA GLY A 277 -8.35 21.32 14.23
C GLY A 277 -6.97 21.44 14.88
N LEU A 278 -5.92 20.92 14.24
CA LEU A 278 -4.54 21.06 14.73
C LEU A 278 -4.06 22.51 14.67
N LEU A 279 -4.45 23.26 13.63
CA LEU A 279 -4.18 24.69 13.51
C LEU A 279 -4.90 25.48 14.62
N GLU A 280 -6.18 25.18 14.89
CA GLU A 280 -6.95 25.82 15.98
C GLU A 280 -6.36 25.51 17.35
N LYS A 281 -5.92 24.27 17.59
CA LYS A 281 -5.18 23.88 18.81
C LYS A 281 -3.81 24.54 18.93
N GLY A 282 -3.33 25.20 17.86
CA GLY A 282 -2.08 25.93 17.85
C GLY A 282 -0.85 25.03 17.76
N LEU A 283 -0.93 23.89 17.06
CA LEU A 283 0.22 23.04 16.79
C LEU A 283 1.31 23.85 16.05
N LYS A 284 2.48 23.96 16.67
CA LYS A 284 3.60 24.78 16.15
C LYS A 284 4.63 23.97 15.38
N ASP A 285 4.86 22.74 15.81
CA ASP A 285 5.86 21.85 15.25
C ASP A 285 5.16 20.68 14.57
N TRP A 286 5.29 20.62 13.25
CA TRP A 286 4.69 19.61 12.39
C TRP A 286 5.68 18.49 12.06
N SER A 287 6.87 18.46 12.68
CA SER A 287 7.93 17.50 12.37
C SER A 287 7.57 16.03 12.65
N ASN A 288 6.54 15.77 13.47
CA ASN A 288 5.99 14.43 13.73
C ASN A 288 4.74 14.11 12.88
N ILE A 289 4.56 14.80 11.76
CA ILE A 289 3.46 14.57 10.82
C ILE A 289 4.04 14.38 9.42
N ALA A 290 3.54 13.36 8.72
CA ALA A 290 3.69 13.19 7.29
C ALA A 290 2.35 12.96 6.61
N PHE A 291 2.39 12.96 5.27
CA PHE A 291 1.28 12.53 4.44
C PHE A 291 1.56 11.15 3.87
N THR A 292 0.51 10.35 3.78
CA THR A 292 0.53 9.02 3.17
C THR A 292 -0.71 8.84 2.29
N THR A 293 -0.50 8.22 1.14
CA THR A 293 -1.57 7.76 0.26
C THR A 293 -2.15 6.43 0.71
N ASP A 294 -1.35 5.58 1.37
CA ASP A 294 -1.73 4.22 1.76
C ASP A 294 -2.18 3.43 0.52
N ASP A 295 -3.39 2.88 0.49
CA ASP A 295 -3.97 2.27 -0.71
C ASP A 295 -4.58 3.28 -1.69
N ARG A 296 -4.12 3.26 -2.95
CA ARG A 296 -4.79 3.97 -4.06
C ARG A 296 -4.52 3.32 -5.41
N SER A 297 -5.61 3.08 -6.16
CA SER A 297 -5.54 2.58 -7.53
C SER A 297 -4.84 3.54 -8.50
N ALA A 298 -4.30 3.02 -9.60
CA ALA A 298 -3.79 3.85 -10.69
C ALA A 298 -4.90 4.75 -11.28
N SER A 299 -6.15 4.25 -11.36
CA SER A 299 -7.32 5.01 -11.84
C SER A 299 -7.61 6.23 -10.96
N ASP A 300 -7.57 6.08 -9.63
CA ASP A 300 -7.75 7.19 -8.68
C ASP A 300 -6.57 8.16 -8.75
N THR A 301 -5.34 7.66 -8.85
CA THR A 301 -4.14 8.49 -8.99
C THR A 301 -4.16 9.32 -10.28
N LEU A 302 -4.66 8.76 -11.38
CA LEU A 302 -4.87 9.49 -12.64
C LEU A 302 -5.87 10.64 -12.47
N ARG A 303 -6.96 10.39 -11.73
CA ARG A 303 -8.05 11.35 -11.48
C ARG A 303 -7.62 12.47 -10.54
N ASP A 304 -7.07 12.12 -9.38
CA ASP A 304 -6.91 13.04 -8.25
C ASP A 304 -5.48 13.62 -8.16
N GLY A 305 -4.50 12.83 -8.60
CA GLY A 305 -3.07 13.06 -8.42
C GLY A 305 -2.41 12.05 -7.49
N ALA A 306 -1.09 12.17 -7.36
CA ALA A 306 -0.27 11.37 -6.45
C ALA A 306 0.01 12.17 -5.17
N THR A 307 1.24 12.16 -4.65
CA THR A 307 1.62 12.94 -3.45
C THR A 307 1.38 14.44 -3.60
N ASP A 308 1.43 14.97 -4.83
CA ASP A 308 1.06 16.36 -5.12
C ASP A 308 -0.39 16.68 -4.71
N HIS A 309 -1.30 15.72 -4.86
CA HIS A 309 -2.68 15.84 -4.37
C HIS A 309 -2.71 16.04 -2.86
N ASN A 310 -1.98 15.21 -2.11
CA ASN A 310 -1.93 15.26 -0.65
C ASN A 310 -1.42 16.64 -0.19
N VAL A 311 -0.36 17.17 -0.84
CA VAL A 311 0.17 18.51 -0.55
C VAL A 311 -0.85 19.62 -0.86
N ARG A 312 -1.47 19.60 -2.05
CA ARG A 312 -2.51 20.59 -2.40
C ARG A 312 -3.71 20.54 -1.45
N HIS A 313 -4.12 19.34 -1.06
CA HIS A 313 -5.28 19.13 -0.21
C HIS A 313 -5.02 19.61 1.21
N ALA A 314 -3.81 19.39 1.74
CA ALA A 314 -3.39 19.96 3.01
C ALA A 314 -3.36 21.51 2.99
N ILE A 315 -2.86 22.11 1.91
CA ILE A 315 -2.88 23.57 1.71
C ILE A 315 -4.33 24.08 1.64
N HIS A 316 -5.22 23.36 0.95
CA HIS A 316 -6.64 23.70 0.86
C HIS A 316 -7.31 23.80 2.24
N TYR A 317 -6.94 22.93 3.18
CA TYR A 317 -7.44 22.96 4.56
C TYR A 317 -6.66 23.90 5.50
N GLY A 318 -5.79 24.74 4.96
CA GLY A 318 -5.21 25.89 5.67
C GLY A 318 -3.76 25.71 6.14
N LEU A 319 -3.11 24.59 5.82
CA LEU A 319 -1.68 24.44 6.09
C LEU A 319 -0.87 25.37 5.19
N SER A 320 0.21 25.98 5.69
CA SER A 320 1.08 26.77 4.81
C SER A 320 1.78 25.86 3.79
N PRO A 321 2.06 26.35 2.57
CA PRO A 321 2.74 25.55 1.56
C PRO A 321 4.07 24.96 2.04
N GLU A 322 4.85 25.72 2.81
CA GLU A 322 6.14 25.27 3.30
C GLU A 322 6.02 24.10 4.28
N ILE A 323 5.05 24.16 5.21
CA ILE A 323 4.80 23.06 6.16
C ILE A 323 4.24 21.85 5.41
N ALA A 324 3.30 22.04 4.47
CA ALA A 324 2.76 20.96 3.66
C ALA A 324 3.86 20.25 2.86
N ILE A 325 4.81 21.01 2.29
CA ILE A 325 5.98 20.45 1.60
C ILE A 325 6.88 19.70 2.59
N GLN A 326 7.12 20.22 3.81
CA GLN A 326 7.90 19.50 4.82
C GLN A 326 7.27 18.14 5.19
N CYS A 327 5.95 18.09 5.35
CA CYS A 327 5.18 16.86 5.63
C CYS A 327 5.25 15.82 4.50
N ALA A 328 5.53 16.24 3.26
CA ALA A 328 5.72 15.36 2.10
C ALA A 328 7.20 15.20 1.68
N THR A 329 8.16 15.71 2.47
CA THR A 329 9.59 15.66 2.11
C THR A 329 10.45 15.31 3.32
N ILE A 330 10.82 16.28 4.15
CA ILE A 330 11.85 16.10 5.17
C ILE A 330 11.34 15.40 6.43
N ASN A 331 10.08 15.60 6.82
CA ASN A 331 9.50 14.94 7.98
C ASN A 331 9.46 13.41 7.80
N PRO A 332 8.87 12.88 6.72
CA PRO A 332 8.84 11.45 6.49
C PRO A 332 10.24 10.86 6.29
N ALA A 333 11.13 11.57 5.58
CA ALA A 333 12.51 11.10 5.38
C ALA A 333 13.30 10.98 6.70
N ARG A 334 13.06 11.87 7.67
CA ARG A 334 13.67 11.81 9.00
C ARG A 334 13.12 10.67 9.85
N HIS A 335 11.79 10.51 9.86
CA HIS A 335 11.12 9.42 10.57
C HIS A 335 11.68 8.08 10.13
N MET A 336 11.73 7.86 8.81
CA MET A 336 12.23 6.65 8.18
C MET A 336 13.75 6.52 8.12
N ARG A 337 14.50 7.52 8.63
CA ARG A 337 15.99 7.53 8.67
C ARG A 337 16.65 7.40 7.30
N ILE A 338 16.04 8.04 6.29
CA ILE A 338 16.51 8.08 4.90
C ILE A 338 16.87 9.50 4.44
N ASP A 339 16.83 10.48 5.35
CA ASP A 339 17.07 11.90 5.08
C ASP A 339 18.49 12.21 4.59
N GLN A 340 19.43 11.27 4.71
CA GLN A 340 20.77 11.33 4.08
C GLN A 340 20.73 11.19 2.56
N TRP A 341 19.64 10.64 1.99
CA TRP A 341 19.49 10.38 0.55
C TRP A 341 18.39 11.21 -0.10
N VAL A 342 17.28 11.49 0.59
CA VAL A 342 16.08 12.15 0.03
C VAL A 342 15.51 13.22 0.97
N GLY A 343 14.39 13.83 0.59
CA GLY A 343 13.63 14.76 1.44
C GLY A 343 14.15 16.20 1.51
N SER A 344 15.27 16.53 0.85
CA SER A 344 15.78 17.91 0.80
C SER A 344 16.65 18.20 -0.43
N ILE A 345 16.66 19.46 -0.89
CA ILE A 345 17.62 19.95 -1.88
C ILE A 345 18.89 20.39 -1.13
N THR A 346 19.70 19.43 -0.71
CA THR A 346 20.95 19.69 0.01
C THR A 346 22.11 18.81 -0.48
N PRO A 347 23.37 19.23 -0.31
CA PRO A 347 24.52 18.45 -0.73
C PRO A 347 24.50 17.01 -0.19
N GLY A 348 24.80 16.07 -1.08
CA GLY A 348 24.85 14.64 -0.80
C GLY A 348 23.55 13.87 -1.04
N ARG A 349 22.40 14.54 -1.14
CA ARG A 349 21.12 13.89 -1.43
C ARG A 349 20.99 13.63 -2.92
N TYR A 350 20.07 12.75 -3.31
CA TYR A 350 19.64 12.64 -4.70
C TYR A 350 19.14 14.00 -5.21
N ALA A 351 19.46 14.30 -6.46
CA ALA A 351 19.00 15.51 -7.13
C ALA A 351 17.55 15.31 -7.62
N ASP A 352 16.65 15.17 -6.64
CA ASP A 352 15.22 15.05 -6.80
C ASP A 352 14.57 16.42 -6.49
N ILE A 353 14.09 17.09 -7.53
CA ILE A 353 13.70 18.50 -7.49
C ILE A 353 12.38 18.67 -8.24
N VAL A 354 11.38 19.26 -7.59
CA VAL A 354 10.15 19.70 -8.24
C VAL A 354 10.26 21.20 -8.49
N LEU A 355 10.11 21.60 -9.76
CA LEU A 355 10.06 23.01 -10.15
C LEU A 355 8.61 23.42 -10.33
N LEU A 356 8.17 24.41 -9.55
CA LEU A 356 6.79 24.91 -9.50
C LEU A 356 6.68 26.25 -10.20
N ARG A 357 5.66 26.41 -11.05
CA ARG A 357 5.19 27.72 -11.56
C ARG A 357 4.54 28.54 -10.45
N ASP A 358 3.74 27.87 -9.62
CA ASP A 358 3.04 28.47 -8.50
C ASP A 358 3.07 27.53 -7.28
N VAL A 359 3.49 28.07 -6.13
CA VAL A 359 3.68 27.29 -4.90
C VAL A 359 2.35 27.01 -4.19
N PRO A 360 1.45 27.99 -3.96
CA PRO A 360 0.16 27.73 -3.31
C PRO A 360 -0.69 26.67 -4.02
N SER A 361 -0.68 26.61 -5.35
CA SER A 361 -1.41 25.60 -6.11
C SER A 361 -0.62 24.33 -6.42
N ILE A 362 0.67 24.27 -6.10
CA ILE A 362 1.59 23.17 -6.49
C ILE A 362 1.52 22.93 -8.01
N ASP A 363 1.58 24.00 -8.81
CA ASP A 363 1.56 23.90 -10.27
C ASP A 363 2.94 23.45 -10.79
N ILE A 364 3.08 22.16 -11.07
CA ILE A 364 4.34 21.53 -11.47
C ILE A 364 4.71 21.90 -12.92
N ALA A 365 5.91 22.47 -13.09
CA ALA A 365 6.51 22.79 -14.37
C ALA A 365 7.41 21.65 -14.87
N HIS A 366 8.30 21.19 -14.00
CA HIS A 366 9.30 20.18 -14.30
C HIS A 366 9.58 19.35 -13.06
N VAL A 367 9.97 18.11 -13.27
CA VAL A 367 10.50 17.24 -12.22
C VAL A 367 11.87 16.74 -12.66
N TYR A 368 12.85 16.92 -11.80
CA TYR A 368 14.13 16.25 -11.88
C TYR A 368 14.13 15.09 -10.89
N ALA A 369 14.59 13.92 -11.33
CA ALA A 369 14.86 12.79 -10.47
C ALA A 369 16.21 12.17 -10.86
N ASP A 370 17.02 11.80 -9.87
CA ASP A 370 18.41 11.38 -10.08
C ASP A 370 19.23 12.41 -10.90
N GLY A 371 18.91 13.70 -10.75
CA GLY A 371 19.59 14.79 -11.47
C GLY A 371 19.25 14.90 -12.96
N ARG A 372 18.23 14.17 -13.42
CA ARG A 372 17.77 14.18 -14.82
C ARG A 372 16.38 14.75 -14.89
N LEU A 373 16.10 15.54 -15.93
CA LEU A 373 14.73 15.98 -16.23
C LEU A 373 13.90 14.75 -16.64
N VAL A 374 12.84 14.45 -15.88
CA VAL A 374 11.97 13.29 -16.09
C VAL A 374 10.53 13.66 -16.41
N SER A 375 10.17 14.94 -16.31
CA SER A 375 8.82 15.42 -16.62
C SER A 375 8.82 16.83 -17.22
N GLU A 376 7.89 17.06 -18.15
CA GLU A 376 7.42 18.37 -18.57
C GLU A 376 5.93 18.50 -18.22
N GLY A 377 5.62 19.38 -17.27
CA GLY A 377 4.31 19.41 -16.63
C GLY A 377 4.00 18.07 -15.95
N GLN A 378 2.82 17.52 -16.25
CA GLN A 378 2.38 16.21 -15.79
C GLN A 378 2.67 15.08 -16.81
N THR A 379 3.51 15.33 -17.82
CA THR A 379 3.88 14.32 -18.83
C THR A 379 5.24 13.72 -18.52
N TYR A 380 5.31 12.40 -18.34
CA TYR A 380 6.57 11.67 -18.17
C TYR A 380 7.42 11.72 -19.46
N THR A 381 8.64 12.24 -19.34
CA THR A 381 9.64 12.33 -20.43
C THR A 381 10.93 11.56 -20.10
N GLY A 382 10.97 10.89 -18.94
CA GLY A 382 12.10 10.08 -18.51
C GLY A 382 12.27 8.76 -19.28
N LEU A 383 13.22 7.95 -18.82
CA LEU A 383 13.46 6.62 -19.38
C LEU A 383 12.25 5.71 -19.11
N LYS A 384 11.63 5.22 -20.19
CA LYS A 384 10.58 4.20 -20.10
C LYS A 384 11.21 2.84 -19.86
N THR A 385 11.33 2.48 -18.59
CA THR A 385 11.86 1.19 -18.16
C THR A 385 10.82 0.11 -18.46
N ARG A 386 11.20 -0.97 -19.12
CA ARG A 386 10.30 -2.11 -19.35
C ARG A 386 10.98 -3.35 -18.82
N ILE A 387 10.37 -3.95 -17.81
CA ILE A 387 10.90 -5.14 -17.15
C ILE A 387 10.29 -6.35 -17.84
N ASP A 388 11.16 -7.27 -18.28
CA ASP A 388 10.74 -8.63 -18.59
C ASP A 388 10.58 -9.35 -17.25
N TRP A 389 9.35 -9.35 -16.73
CA TRP A 389 9.08 -9.88 -15.40
C TRP A 389 9.36 -11.39 -15.39
N PRO A 390 10.17 -11.88 -14.43
CA PRO A 390 10.56 -13.28 -14.39
C PRO A 390 9.36 -14.17 -14.03
N ASP A 391 9.42 -15.43 -14.46
CA ASP A 391 8.34 -16.40 -14.27
C ASP A 391 7.83 -16.47 -12.82
N TRP A 392 8.71 -16.31 -11.82
CA TRP A 392 8.35 -16.34 -10.40
C TRP A 392 7.48 -15.17 -9.92
N ALA A 393 7.37 -14.09 -10.70
CA ALA A 393 6.47 -12.97 -10.42
C ALA A 393 5.05 -13.20 -10.96
N SER A 394 4.85 -14.26 -11.75
CA SER A 394 3.58 -14.71 -12.31
C SER A 394 3.30 -16.17 -11.90
N GLY A 395 2.20 -16.75 -12.37
CA GLY A 395 1.80 -18.12 -12.03
C GLY A 395 1.50 -18.29 -10.54
N SER A 396 1.06 -17.22 -9.87
CA SER A 396 0.85 -17.20 -8.42
C SER A 396 -0.49 -17.80 -8.00
N VAL A 397 -1.40 -18.06 -8.96
CA VAL A 397 -2.69 -18.68 -8.68
C VAL A 397 -2.60 -20.20 -8.84
N ASN A 398 -2.30 -20.88 -7.74
CA ASN A 398 -2.18 -22.34 -7.67
C ASN A 398 -3.34 -23.00 -6.89
N ILE A 399 -4.46 -23.21 -7.58
CA ILE A 399 -5.60 -23.99 -7.05
C ILE A 399 -5.37 -25.51 -7.24
N GLY A 400 -4.58 -25.91 -8.23
CA GLY A 400 -4.17 -27.29 -8.51
C GLY A 400 -5.22 -28.21 -9.13
N ARG A 401 -6.49 -27.80 -9.16
CA ARG A 401 -7.58 -28.52 -9.85
C ARG A 401 -8.70 -27.58 -10.31
N THR A 402 -9.54 -28.06 -11.22
CA THR A 402 -10.81 -27.40 -11.56
C THR A 402 -11.80 -27.56 -10.40
N LEU A 403 -12.34 -26.43 -9.93
CA LEU A 403 -13.39 -26.42 -8.92
C LEU A 403 -14.77 -26.62 -9.58
N THR A 404 -15.69 -27.19 -8.83
CA THR A 404 -17.07 -27.48 -9.23
C THR A 404 -18.04 -26.84 -8.24
N ALA A 405 -19.34 -26.80 -8.57
CA ALA A 405 -20.36 -26.29 -7.65
C ALA A 405 -20.33 -26.98 -6.27
N ALA A 406 -20.00 -28.28 -6.22
CA ALA A 406 -19.91 -29.04 -4.98
C ALA A 406 -18.83 -28.51 -4.01
N ASP A 407 -17.80 -27.82 -4.50
CA ASP A 407 -16.74 -27.24 -3.67
C ASP A 407 -17.20 -26.00 -2.88
N PHE A 408 -18.27 -25.35 -3.34
CA PHE A 408 -18.90 -24.18 -2.69
C PHE A 408 -20.15 -24.57 -1.88
N ALA A 409 -20.62 -25.81 -2.02
CA ALA A 409 -21.82 -26.30 -1.35
C ALA A 409 -21.60 -26.42 0.16
N ILE A 410 -22.53 -25.89 0.96
CA ILE A 410 -22.53 -26.03 2.42
C ILE A 410 -23.49 -27.16 2.77
N GLN A 411 -22.96 -28.30 3.22
CA GLN A 411 -23.75 -29.51 3.46
C GLN A 411 -24.62 -29.37 4.71
N ALA A 412 -25.87 -29.79 4.60
CA ALA A 412 -26.79 -29.85 5.75
C ALA A 412 -26.62 -31.16 6.53
N GLU A 413 -27.06 -31.15 7.79
CA GLU A 413 -27.19 -32.41 8.53
C GLU A 413 -28.26 -33.32 7.88
N PRO A 414 -28.04 -34.64 7.81
CA PRO A 414 -28.95 -35.55 7.13
C PRO A 414 -30.40 -35.46 7.62
N GLY A 415 -31.34 -35.37 6.69
CA GLY A 415 -32.79 -35.37 6.97
C GLY A 415 -33.36 -34.04 7.46
N ARG A 416 -32.56 -32.97 7.48
CA ARG A 416 -33.01 -31.62 7.83
C ARG A 416 -33.63 -30.90 6.63
N THR A 417 -34.62 -30.06 6.90
CA THR A 417 -35.21 -29.12 5.93
C THR A 417 -34.77 -27.68 6.17
N THR A 418 -34.17 -27.40 7.33
CA THR A 418 -33.57 -26.13 7.70
C THR A 418 -32.35 -26.35 8.61
N MET A 419 -31.40 -25.41 8.56
CA MET A 419 -30.22 -25.34 9.43
C MET A 419 -30.11 -23.96 10.07
N GLN A 420 -29.48 -23.88 11.24
CA GLN A 420 -28.97 -22.60 11.72
C GLN A 420 -27.67 -22.30 10.99
N ALA A 421 -27.47 -21.04 10.61
CA ALA A 421 -26.29 -20.60 9.88
C ALA A 421 -25.69 -19.33 10.51
N ALA A 422 -24.36 -19.32 10.65
CA ALA A 422 -23.61 -18.12 10.96
C ALA A 422 -23.63 -17.18 9.74
N ILE A 423 -24.01 -15.93 9.98
CA ILE A 423 -24.14 -14.88 8.96
C ILE A 423 -23.15 -13.77 9.30
N SER A 424 -22.36 -13.38 8.30
CA SER A 424 -21.52 -12.19 8.37
C SER A 424 -22.02 -11.10 7.42
N ARG A 425 -21.34 -9.96 7.43
CA ARG A 425 -21.54 -8.85 6.49
C ARG A 425 -20.21 -8.09 6.37
N PRO A 426 -20.02 -7.29 5.31
CA PRO A 426 -18.81 -6.50 5.16
C PRO A 426 -18.65 -5.57 6.37
N PHE A 427 -17.41 -5.47 6.85
CA PHE A 427 -17.00 -4.54 7.91
C PHE A 427 -17.79 -4.69 9.23
N ALA A 428 -17.90 -5.92 9.74
CA ALA A 428 -18.57 -6.21 11.01
C ALA A 428 -17.58 -6.39 12.18
N TRP A 429 -17.63 -5.47 13.16
CA TRP A 429 -16.75 -5.46 14.35
C TRP A 429 -17.37 -6.05 15.63
N ASN A 430 -18.53 -6.70 15.53
CA ASN A 430 -19.27 -7.20 16.69
C ASN A 430 -18.53 -8.36 17.36
N GLU A 431 -18.67 -8.49 18.69
CA GLU A 431 -18.13 -9.63 19.46
C GLU A 431 -18.63 -10.99 18.94
N ASP A 432 -19.88 -11.03 18.53
CA ASP A 432 -20.55 -12.21 17.96
C ASP A 432 -20.96 -12.00 16.50
N PHE A 433 -21.30 -13.10 15.82
CA PHE A 433 -21.90 -13.12 14.48
C PHE A 433 -23.41 -13.28 14.54
N ALA A 434 -24.10 -12.88 13.47
CA ALA A 434 -25.55 -13.06 13.36
C ALA A 434 -25.87 -14.54 13.06
N VAL A 435 -27.07 -14.99 13.46
CA VAL A 435 -27.54 -16.35 13.19
C VAL A 435 -28.89 -16.30 12.49
N GLU A 436 -29.02 -17.00 11.38
CA GLU A 436 -30.26 -17.13 10.63
C GLU A 436 -30.66 -18.59 10.43
N THR A 437 -31.96 -18.86 10.39
CA THR A 437 -32.48 -20.15 9.93
C THR A 437 -32.58 -20.13 8.41
N LEU A 438 -31.84 -21.02 7.75
CA LEU A 438 -31.77 -21.13 6.29
C LEU A 438 -32.38 -22.44 5.78
N PRO A 439 -33.01 -22.43 4.58
CA PRO A 439 -33.60 -23.61 3.98
C PRO A 439 -32.54 -24.61 3.52
N VAL A 440 -32.92 -25.89 3.50
CA VAL A 440 -32.13 -26.98 2.93
C VAL A 440 -32.82 -27.51 1.68
N GLU A 441 -32.09 -27.58 0.58
CA GLU A 441 -32.54 -28.17 -0.67
C GLU A 441 -31.51 -29.20 -1.15
N ASN A 442 -31.96 -30.40 -1.51
CA ASN A 442 -31.11 -31.50 -1.97
C ASN A 442 -29.95 -31.87 -1.02
N GLY A 443 -30.09 -31.61 0.28
CA GLY A 443 -29.05 -31.89 1.29
C GLY A 443 -28.06 -30.75 1.49
N GLU A 444 -28.25 -29.61 0.83
CA GLU A 444 -27.37 -28.43 0.91
C GLU A 444 -28.13 -27.24 1.48
N VAL A 445 -27.46 -26.46 2.34
CA VAL A 445 -28.00 -25.23 2.91
C VAL A 445 -27.98 -24.15 1.83
N GLN A 446 -29.14 -23.56 1.56
CA GLN A 446 -29.31 -22.54 0.53
C GLN A 446 -29.36 -21.15 1.13
N ARG A 447 -28.85 -20.17 0.38
CA ARG A 447 -29.02 -18.75 0.72
C ARG A 447 -30.50 -18.36 0.69
N ASP A 448 -30.86 -17.30 1.40
CA ASP A 448 -32.21 -16.72 1.36
C ASP A 448 -32.17 -15.32 0.71
N PRO A 449 -32.54 -15.20 -0.58
CA PRO A 449 -32.57 -13.91 -1.27
C PRO A 449 -33.56 -12.92 -0.63
N ALA A 450 -34.65 -13.40 -0.01
CA ALA A 450 -35.64 -12.53 0.62
C ALA A 450 -35.08 -11.84 1.88
N LYS A 451 -34.03 -12.42 2.47
CA LYS A 451 -33.25 -11.85 3.59
C LYS A 451 -31.97 -11.16 3.13
N LEU A 452 -31.81 -10.91 1.82
CA LEU A 452 -30.62 -10.31 1.24
C LEU A 452 -29.34 -11.13 1.49
N ILE A 453 -29.47 -12.46 1.57
CA ILE A 453 -28.35 -13.36 1.85
C ILE A 453 -27.74 -13.89 0.54
N THR A 454 -26.42 -13.80 0.45
CA THR A 454 -25.55 -14.33 -0.61
C THR A 454 -24.53 -15.30 -0.01
N LYS A 455 -23.82 -16.03 -0.86
CA LYS A 455 -22.72 -16.93 -0.43
C LYS A 455 -21.38 -16.22 -0.61
N TRP A 456 -20.51 -16.35 0.38
CA TRP A 456 -19.13 -15.86 0.38
C TRP A 456 -18.18 -17.03 0.56
N SER A 457 -17.10 -17.08 -0.20
CA SER A 457 -16.12 -18.15 -0.12
C SER A 457 -14.69 -17.63 -0.19
N MET A 458 -13.80 -18.28 0.57
CA MET A 458 -12.35 -18.11 0.50
C MET A 458 -11.73 -19.37 -0.09
N ILE A 459 -10.88 -19.19 -1.09
CA ILE A 459 -10.23 -20.28 -1.82
C ILE A 459 -8.72 -20.13 -1.68
N ASP A 460 -8.07 -21.19 -1.18
CA ASP A 460 -6.62 -21.24 -1.12
C ASP A 460 -6.03 -21.22 -2.53
N ARG A 461 -5.05 -20.35 -2.76
CA ARG A 461 -4.36 -20.25 -4.06
C ARG A 461 -2.89 -20.67 -4.03
N TYR A 462 -2.41 -21.25 -2.94
CA TYR A 462 -0.98 -21.51 -2.75
C TYR A 462 -0.65 -23.01 -2.77
N ARG A 463 -1.44 -23.82 -2.07
CA ARG A 463 -1.16 -25.25 -1.82
C ARG A 463 -1.43 -26.14 -3.01
N GLY A 464 -2.34 -25.75 -3.89
CA GLY A 464 -2.71 -26.57 -5.06
C GLY A 464 -3.58 -27.79 -4.72
N ASP A 465 -4.32 -27.76 -3.61
CA ASP A 465 -5.28 -28.82 -3.25
C ASP A 465 -6.75 -28.42 -3.45
N GLY A 466 -7.00 -27.19 -3.88
CA GLY A 466 -8.34 -26.66 -4.13
C GLY A 466 -9.20 -26.58 -2.88
N ALA A 467 -8.60 -26.18 -1.75
CA ALA A 467 -9.32 -25.96 -0.50
C ALA A 467 -10.23 -24.72 -0.59
N VAL A 468 -11.48 -24.88 -0.16
CA VAL A 468 -12.51 -23.84 -0.17
C VAL A 468 -13.20 -23.80 1.21
N ALA A 469 -13.31 -22.62 1.79
CA ALA A 469 -14.22 -22.33 2.90
C ALA A 469 -15.38 -21.50 2.36
N SER A 470 -16.61 -21.78 2.81
CA SER A 470 -17.81 -21.06 2.36
C SER A 470 -18.72 -20.71 3.53
N MET A 471 -19.32 -19.51 3.48
CA MET A 471 -20.30 -19.03 4.44
C MET A 471 -21.38 -18.18 3.77
N PHE A 472 -22.27 -17.61 4.58
CA PHE A 472 -23.33 -16.72 4.13
C PHE A 472 -23.10 -15.29 4.59
N TRP A 473 -23.23 -14.34 3.65
CA TRP A 473 -23.18 -12.91 3.95
C TRP A 473 -24.54 -12.27 3.69
N THR A 474 -24.87 -11.23 4.45
CA THR A 474 -26.08 -10.43 4.24
C THR A 474 -25.75 -9.01 3.81
N GLY A 475 -26.63 -8.41 3.01
CA GLY A 475 -26.54 -6.99 2.65
C GLY A 475 -25.47 -6.67 1.59
N VAL A 476 -24.99 -7.69 0.87
CA VAL A 476 -23.94 -7.58 -0.14
C VAL A 476 -24.03 -8.70 -1.18
N GLY A 477 -23.42 -8.48 -2.34
CA GLY A 477 -23.27 -9.47 -3.40
C GLY A 477 -24.39 -9.39 -4.44
N PRO A 478 -24.36 -10.27 -5.45
CA PRO A 478 -25.32 -10.21 -6.55
C PRO A 478 -26.72 -10.70 -6.10
N ALA A 479 -27.74 -9.88 -6.37
CA ALA A 479 -29.15 -10.27 -6.24
C ALA A 479 -29.59 -11.16 -7.42
N ASP A 480 -29.05 -10.87 -8.61
CA ASP A 480 -29.31 -11.61 -9.84
C ASP A 480 -28.95 -13.10 -9.70
N PRO A 481 -29.75 -14.02 -10.25
CA PRO A 481 -29.44 -15.44 -10.24
C PRO A 481 -28.20 -15.75 -11.11
N ASP A 482 -27.56 -16.88 -10.84
CA ASP A 482 -26.41 -17.40 -11.59
C ASP A 482 -25.30 -16.36 -11.80
N THR A 483 -25.02 -15.58 -10.76
CA THR A 483 -24.10 -14.44 -10.81
C THR A 483 -23.08 -14.57 -9.69
N ALA A 484 -21.82 -14.29 -10.00
CA ALA A 484 -20.72 -14.34 -9.04
C ALA A 484 -19.62 -13.36 -9.42
N LEU A 485 -18.95 -12.82 -8.41
CA LEU A 485 -17.75 -12.00 -8.53
C LEU A 485 -16.65 -12.67 -7.73
N CYS A 486 -15.46 -12.78 -8.29
CA CYS A 486 -14.27 -13.17 -7.55
C CYS A 486 -13.10 -12.24 -7.82
N CYS A 487 -12.18 -12.19 -6.86
CA CYS A 487 -10.94 -11.45 -6.96
C CYS A 487 -9.81 -12.17 -6.23
N SER A 488 -8.57 -12.01 -6.72
CA SER A 488 -7.36 -12.49 -6.05
C SER A 488 -6.66 -11.43 -5.19
N VAL A 489 -7.21 -10.22 -5.11
CA VAL A 489 -6.77 -9.19 -4.16
C VAL A 489 -7.66 -9.32 -2.91
N ALA A 490 -7.08 -9.86 -1.85
CA ALA A 490 -7.74 -10.08 -0.57
C ALA A 490 -6.73 -9.79 0.55
N HIS A 491 -6.79 -8.61 1.13
CA HIS A 491 -5.84 -8.17 2.13
C HIS A 491 -5.80 -9.16 3.32
N ASP A 492 -4.65 -9.72 3.73
CA ASP A 492 -3.30 -9.60 3.12
C ASP A 492 -2.79 -10.94 2.57
N SER A 493 -3.37 -12.07 2.98
CA SER A 493 -2.93 -13.37 2.47
C SER A 493 -3.20 -13.54 0.98
N HIS A 494 -4.09 -12.72 0.41
CA HIS A 494 -4.46 -12.71 -1.01
C HIS A 494 -4.92 -14.06 -1.56
N ASN A 495 -5.54 -14.85 -0.71
CA ASN A 495 -6.37 -15.96 -1.19
C ASN A 495 -7.53 -15.41 -2.03
N ILE A 496 -8.12 -16.25 -2.88
CA ILE A 496 -9.18 -15.77 -3.76
C ILE A 496 -10.46 -15.68 -2.93
N TRP A 497 -11.12 -14.52 -2.94
CA TRP A 497 -12.49 -14.42 -2.45
C TRP A 497 -13.47 -14.54 -3.61
N CYS A 498 -14.64 -15.12 -3.33
CA CYS A 498 -15.74 -15.17 -4.27
C CYS A 498 -17.07 -14.92 -3.55
N ILE A 499 -17.89 -14.02 -4.10
CA ILE A 499 -19.25 -13.77 -3.64
C ILE A 499 -20.22 -14.12 -4.76
N GLY A 500 -21.30 -14.84 -4.45
CA GLY A 500 -22.19 -15.31 -5.49
C GLY A 500 -23.60 -15.68 -5.04
N SER A 501 -24.46 -15.75 -6.04
CA SER A 501 -25.86 -16.14 -5.92
C SER A 501 -26.11 -17.62 -6.27
N SER A 502 -25.11 -18.31 -6.81
CA SER A 502 -25.12 -19.75 -7.08
C SER A 502 -23.72 -20.34 -7.07
N ASP A 503 -23.61 -21.61 -6.66
CA ASP A 503 -22.32 -22.33 -6.57
C ASP A 503 -21.70 -22.60 -7.95
N THR A 504 -22.54 -22.78 -8.98
CA THR A 504 -22.08 -22.97 -10.35
C THR A 504 -21.41 -21.71 -10.91
N ALA A 505 -22.00 -20.53 -10.66
CA ALA A 505 -21.41 -19.27 -11.07
C ALA A 505 -20.10 -18.99 -10.33
N MET A 506 -20.04 -19.27 -9.02
CA MET A 506 -18.82 -19.12 -8.22
C MET A 506 -17.69 -20.01 -8.73
N ALA A 507 -17.96 -21.29 -9.02
CA ALA A 507 -16.98 -22.19 -9.62
C ALA A 507 -16.51 -21.70 -11.00
N LYS A 508 -17.42 -21.23 -11.86
CA LYS A 508 -17.07 -20.67 -13.18
C LYS A 508 -16.16 -19.44 -13.04
N ALA A 509 -16.47 -18.54 -12.12
CA ALA A 509 -15.68 -17.33 -11.87
C ALA A 509 -14.26 -17.66 -11.38
N VAL A 510 -14.14 -18.50 -10.34
CA VAL A 510 -12.84 -18.86 -9.75
C VAL A 510 -11.94 -19.62 -10.74
N ASN A 511 -12.50 -20.57 -11.49
CA ASN A 511 -11.72 -21.29 -12.51
C ASN A 511 -11.22 -20.33 -13.61
N ARG A 512 -12.05 -19.40 -14.06
CA ARG A 512 -11.63 -18.40 -15.05
C ARG A 512 -10.57 -17.46 -14.49
N LEU A 513 -10.68 -17.06 -13.23
CA LEU A 513 -9.67 -16.25 -12.55
C LEU A 513 -8.31 -16.96 -12.51
N ALA A 514 -8.30 -18.27 -12.26
CA ALA A 514 -7.08 -19.07 -12.31
C ALA A 514 -6.49 -19.16 -13.74
N GLU A 515 -7.32 -19.22 -14.78
CA GLU A 515 -6.86 -19.22 -16.18
C GLU A 515 -6.18 -17.91 -16.61
N ILE A 516 -6.64 -16.77 -16.09
CA ILE A 516 -6.04 -15.46 -16.39
C ILE A 516 -4.90 -15.08 -15.44
N ASP A 517 -4.62 -15.93 -14.46
CA ASP A 517 -3.57 -15.78 -13.43
C ASP A 517 -3.80 -14.60 -12.49
N GLY A 518 -5.06 -14.42 -12.07
CA GLY A 518 -5.45 -13.42 -11.08
C GLY A 518 -6.06 -12.13 -11.66
N GLY A 519 -6.65 -11.36 -10.75
CA GLY A 519 -7.43 -10.17 -11.03
C GLY A 519 -8.89 -10.31 -10.62
N TYR A 520 -9.81 -9.77 -11.40
CA TYR A 520 -11.26 -9.87 -11.16
C TYR A 520 -11.94 -10.67 -12.27
N VAL A 521 -12.96 -11.45 -11.91
CA VAL A 521 -13.88 -12.09 -12.88
C VAL A 521 -15.32 -11.90 -12.42
N LEU A 522 -16.16 -11.44 -13.34
CA LEU A 522 -17.60 -11.30 -13.16
C LEU A 522 -18.34 -12.30 -14.04
N VAL A 523 -19.08 -13.20 -13.40
CA VAL A 523 -20.10 -14.05 -14.03
C VAL A 523 -21.46 -13.41 -13.80
N HIS A 524 -22.24 -13.21 -14.86
CA HIS A 524 -23.61 -12.71 -14.79
C HIS A 524 -24.53 -13.62 -15.61
N ARG A 525 -25.59 -14.14 -14.97
CA ARG A 525 -26.57 -15.05 -15.59
C ARG A 525 -25.92 -16.25 -16.27
N GLY A 526 -24.94 -16.83 -15.60
CA GLY A 526 -24.22 -18.02 -16.03
C GLY A 526 -23.08 -17.77 -17.01
N GLU A 527 -22.82 -16.54 -17.47
CA GLU A 527 -21.74 -16.23 -18.42
C GLU A 527 -20.66 -15.32 -17.84
N VAL A 528 -19.40 -15.54 -18.23
CA VAL A 528 -18.31 -14.58 -17.91
C VAL A 528 -18.56 -13.33 -18.77
N VAL A 529 -18.89 -12.23 -18.13
CA VAL A 529 -19.25 -10.96 -18.82
C VAL A 529 -18.16 -9.91 -18.71
N ALA A 530 -17.24 -10.03 -17.76
CA ALA A 530 -16.09 -9.15 -17.60
C ALA A 530 -14.95 -9.86 -16.86
N GLU A 531 -13.73 -9.45 -17.18
CA GLU A 531 -12.52 -9.83 -16.47
C GLU A 531 -11.52 -8.66 -16.47
N LEU A 532 -10.77 -8.51 -15.39
CA LEU A 532 -9.64 -7.60 -15.27
C LEU A 532 -8.43 -8.45 -14.90
N ARG A 533 -7.43 -8.53 -15.78
CA ARG A 533 -6.25 -9.36 -15.57
C ARG A 533 -5.17 -8.63 -14.76
N LEU A 534 -4.68 -9.27 -13.72
CA LEU A 534 -3.58 -8.82 -12.85
C LEU A 534 -2.49 -9.91 -12.76
N GLU A 535 -1.77 -10.13 -13.86
CA GLU A 535 -0.86 -11.27 -14.04
C GLU A 535 0.41 -11.27 -13.17
N ILE A 536 0.70 -10.17 -12.48
CA ILE A 536 1.86 -10.07 -11.58
C ILE A 536 1.36 -10.29 -10.16
N ALA A 537 1.76 -11.43 -9.58
CA ALA A 537 1.35 -11.91 -8.27
C ALA A 537 -0.17 -12.10 -8.07
N GLY A 538 -0.99 -11.94 -9.12
CA GLY A 538 -2.45 -11.86 -8.98
C GLY A 538 -2.91 -10.52 -8.37
N LEU A 539 -2.05 -9.50 -8.36
CA LEU A 539 -2.23 -8.20 -7.68
C LEU A 539 -2.04 -7.01 -8.62
N MET A 540 -1.09 -7.11 -9.55
CA MET A 540 -0.69 -6.02 -10.43
C MET A 540 -0.68 -6.44 -11.89
N THR A 541 -0.64 -5.46 -12.79
CA THR A 541 -0.36 -5.68 -14.21
C THR A 541 0.88 -4.92 -14.67
N ALA A 542 1.62 -5.51 -15.61
CA ALA A 542 2.76 -4.88 -16.26
C ALA A 542 2.32 -4.02 -17.46
N ARG A 543 1.37 -3.10 -17.22
CA ARG A 543 0.77 -2.22 -18.24
C ARG A 543 0.68 -0.77 -17.74
N PRO A 544 0.66 0.23 -18.65
CA PRO A 544 0.49 1.62 -18.27
C PRO A 544 -0.80 1.88 -17.48
N ALA A 545 -0.77 2.88 -16.59
CA ALA A 545 -1.90 3.29 -15.77
C ALA A 545 -3.17 3.56 -16.60
N GLU A 546 -3.05 4.18 -17.77
CA GLU A 546 -4.19 4.47 -18.65
C GLU A 546 -4.81 3.22 -19.27
N ALA A 547 -4.00 2.18 -19.51
CA ALA A 547 -4.50 0.90 -20.01
C ALA A 547 -5.24 0.14 -18.90
N PHE A 548 -4.70 0.15 -17.68
CA PHE A 548 -5.38 -0.38 -16.50
C PHE A 548 -6.72 0.35 -16.25
N ASP A 549 -6.73 1.68 -16.26
CA ASP A 549 -7.93 2.50 -16.05
C ASP A 549 -8.99 2.24 -17.13
N ALA A 550 -8.58 2.07 -18.40
CA ALA A 550 -9.49 1.70 -19.48
C ALA A 550 -10.15 0.33 -19.25
N ASP A 551 -9.36 -0.68 -18.84
CA ASP A 551 -9.88 -2.00 -18.52
C ASP A 551 -10.80 -1.97 -17.30
N MET A 552 -10.43 -1.25 -16.24
CA MET A 552 -11.25 -1.12 -15.04
C MET A 552 -12.58 -0.43 -15.35
N LYS A 553 -12.59 0.62 -16.18
CA LYS A 553 -13.83 1.25 -16.66
C LYS A 553 -14.70 0.29 -17.48
N ALA A 554 -14.10 -0.53 -18.33
CA ALA A 554 -14.83 -1.54 -19.09
C ALA A 554 -15.43 -2.62 -18.18
N PHE A 555 -14.68 -3.04 -17.16
CA PHE A 555 -15.14 -3.99 -16.14
C PHE A 555 -16.32 -3.40 -15.35
N LEU A 556 -16.17 -2.18 -14.82
CA LEU A 556 -17.21 -1.49 -14.05
C LEU A 556 -18.48 -1.27 -14.88
N ALA A 557 -18.37 -0.95 -16.17
CA ALA A 557 -19.53 -0.82 -17.04
C ALA A 557 -20.36 -2.12 -17.16
N ARG A 558 -19.70 -3.28 -17.09
CA ARG A 558 -20.38 -4.58 -17.05
C ARG A 558 -20.92 -4.89 -15.65
N ALA A 559 -20.19 -4.50 -14.61
CA ALA A 559 -20.64 -4.65 -13.22
C ALA A 559 -21.89 -3.83 -12.90
N ASP A 560 -22.05 -2.65 -13.53
CA ASP A 560 -23.24 -1.80 -13.39
C ASP A 560 -24.52 -2.43 -13.96
N GLU A 561 -24.41 -3.50 -14.76
CA GLU A 561 -25.57 -4.25 -15.27
C GLU A 561 -26.11 -5.30 -14.29
N VAL A 562 -25.38 -5.55 -13.19
CA VAL A 562 -25.76 -6.50 -12.15
C VAL A 562 -26.56 -5.78 -11.07
N ASP A 563 -27.66 -6.39 -10.63
CA ASP A 563 -28.35 -5.92 -9.42
C ASP A 563 -27.56 -6.33 -8.17
N TRP A 564 -26.96 -5.34 -7.50
CA TRP A 564 -26.14 -5.54 -6.29
C TRP A 564 -26.97 -5.30 -5.03
N VAL A 565 -27.00 -6.30 -4.15
CA VAL A 565 -27.54 -6.15 -2.80
C VAL A 565 -26.71 -5.11 -2.05
N TYR A 566 -27.38 -4.17 -1.39
CA TYR A 566 -26.75 -3.19 -0.51
C TYR A 566 -27.54 -3.03 0.79
N ALA A 567 -26.85 -3.21 1.92
CA ALA A 567 -27.29 -2.73 3.22
C ALA A 567 -26.16 -1.87 3.84
N PRO A 568 -26.48 -0.77 4.53
CA PRO A 568 -25.48 0.04 5.21
C PRO A 568 -24.61 -0.78 6.18
N ALA A 569 -23.30 -0.61 6.09
CA ALA A 569 -22.31 -1.16 7.02
C ALA A 569 -21.77 -0.03 7.92
N ALA A 570 -21.01 -0.40 8.95
CA ALA A 570 -20.50 0.57 9.92
C ALA A 570 -19.40 1.47 9.34
N MET A 571 -18.75 1.06 8.24
CA MET A 571 -17.73 1.82 7.53
C MET A 571 -18.37 2.79 6.53
N ASN A 572 -18.09 4.09 6.65
CA ASN A 572 -18.61 5.15 5.75
C ASN A 572 -18.20 4.99 4.27
N ARG A 573 -17.23 4.12 3.97
CA ARG A 573 -16.77 3.83 2.60
C ARG A 573 -17.61 2.76 1.90
N TRP A 574 -18.46 2.03 2.62
CA TRP A 574 -19.38 1.06 2.02
C TRP A 574 -20.51 1.79 1.28
N LYS A 575 -20.55 1.65 -0.05
CA LYS A 575 -21.48 2.36 -0.94
C LYS A 575 -22.31 1.38 -1.78
N PRO A 576 -23.51 1.77 -2.25
CA PRO A 576 -24.27 0.97 -3.20
C PRO A 576 -23.52 0.78 -4.53
N GLY A 577 -23.73 -0.35 -5.20
CA GLY A 577 -23.15 -0.65 -6.52
C GLY A 577 -22.10 -1.75 -6.47
N PHE A 578 -21.15 -1.72 -7.42
CA PHE A 578 -20.04 -2.66 -7.48
C PHE A 578 -19.27 -2.70 -6.15
N PRO A 579 -19.11 -3.87 -5.51
CA PRO A 579 -18.60 -3.96 -4.15
C PRO A 579 -17.05 -4.01 -4.12
N GLU A 580 -16.39 -2.98 -4.66
CA GLU A 580 -14.93 -2.90 -4.80
C GLU A 580 -14.17 -3.10 -3.48
N PHE A 581 -14.68 -2.53 -2.38
CA PHE A 581 -14.03 -2.58 -1.07
C PHE A 581 -14.03 -3.98 -0.42
N LEU A 582 -14.63 -5.00 -1.04
CA LEU A 582 -14.56 -6.38 -0.55
C LEU A 582 -13.14 -6.94 -0.46
N ILE A 583 -12.18 -6.34 -1.16
CA ILE A 583 -10.76 -6.69 -1.04
C ILE A 583 -10.22 -6.55 0.40
N PHE A 584 -10.82 -5.71 1.24
CA PHE A 584 -10.44 -5.52 2.65
C PHE A 584 -11.32 -6.30 3.63
N ALA A 585 -12.36 -6.99 3.16
CA ALA A 585 -13.42 -7.48 4.03
C ALA A 585 -13.03 -8.72 4.86
N THR A 586 -11.89 -9.33 4.58
CA THR A 586 -11.33 -10.48 5.32
C THR A 586 -9.96 -10.22 5.95
N LEU A 587 -9.55 -8.96 6.06
CA LEU A 587 -8.26 -8.57 6.65
C LEU A 587 -8.15 -8.98 8.12
N THR A 588 -7.50 -10.09 8.44
CA THR A 588 -7.53 -10.65 9.81
C THR A 588 -6.84 -9.82 10.89
N CYS A 589 -6.00 -8.85 10.51
CA CYS A 589 -5.34 -7.92 11.43
C CYS A 589 -6.17 -6.69 11.81
N SER A 590 -7.34 -6.51 11.21
CA SER A 590 -8.26 -5.44 11.60
C SER A 590 -9.03 -5.79 12.87
N PRO A 591 -9.77 -4.84 13.50
CA PRO A 591 -10.53 -5.08 14.74
C PRO A 591 -11.74 -6.01 14.57
N TRP A 592 -11.77 -6.83 13.51
CA TRP A 592 -12.75 -7.89 13.33
C TRP A 592 -12.62 -8.91 14.45
N ARG A 593 -13.73 -9.57 14.76
CA ARG A 593 -13.75 -10.69 15.69
C ARG A 593 -13.80 -11.97 14.90
N TRP A 594 -14.88 -12.21 14.18
CA TRP A 594 -15.09 -13.43 13.40
C TRP A 594 -14.86 -13.19 11.90
N VAL A 595 -13.94 -13.94 11.30
CA VAL A 595 -13.56 -13.82 9.89
C VAL A 595 -13.56 -15.20 9.24
N LEU A 596 -13.96 -15.26 7.97
CA LEU A 596 -13.73 -16.43 7.13
C LEU A 596 -12.38 -16.31 6.42
N VAL A 597 -11.49 -17.25 6.68
CA VAL A 597 -10.18 -17.41 6.04
C VAL A 597 -10.19 -18.64 5.15
N ALA A 598 -9.21 -18.75 4.25
CA ALA A 598 -9.01 -19.99 3.51
C ALA A 598 -8.65 -21.14 4.49
N PRO A 599 -9.10 -22.39 4.25
CA PRO A 599 -8.84 -23.50 5.17
C PRO A 599 -7.36 -23.70 5.46
N SER A 600 -6.98 -23.65 6.74
CA SER A 600 -5.60 -23.83 7.20
C SER A 600 -5.50 -24.94 8.25
N ALA A 601 -4.28 -25.31 8.65
CA ALA A 601 -4.09 -26.32 9.71
C ALA A 601 -4.67 -25.89 11.07
N LEU A 602 -4.66 -24.58 11.36
CA LEU A 602 -5.20 -24.01 12.60
C LEU A 602 -6.69 -23.64 12.47
N CYS A 603 -7.17 -23.42 11.24
CA CYS A 603 -8.58 -23.15 10.97
C CYS A 603 -9.10 -24.01 9.81
N PRO A 604 -9.39 -25.31 10.03
CA PRO A 604 -9.73 -26.24 8.95
C PRO A 604 -11.09 -25.96 8.30
N GLU A 605 -12.03 -25.34 9.01
CA GLU A 605 -13.34 -24.91 8.48
C GLU A 605 -13.34 -23.44 8.02
N GLY A 606 -12.23 -22.72 8.20
CA GLY A 606 -12.05 -21.32 7.76
C GLY A 606 -12.69 -20.26 8.66
N PHE A 607 -13.64 -20.59 9.55
CA PHE A 607 -14.32 -19.57 10.37
C PHE A 607 -13.74 -19.48 11.79
N VAL A 608 -13.09 -18.35 12.07
CA VAL A 608 -12.26 -18.14 13.28
C VAL A 608 -12.49 -16.78 13.91
N ASN A 609 -12.45 -16.75 15.23
CA ASN A 609 -12.28 -15.53 15.99
C ASN A 609 -10.80 -15.15 16.01
N VAL A 610 -10.41 -14.11 15.27
CA VAL A 610 -9.00 -13.77 15.04
C VAL A 610 -8.27 -13.29 16.30
N GLN A 611 -9.01 -12.88 17.33
CA GLN A 611 -8.42 -12.46 18.60
C GLN A 611 -8.18 -13.62 19.57
N THR A 612 -9.06 -14.63 19.57
CA THR A 612 -9.02 -15.74 20.55
C THR A 612 -8.58 -17.07 19.96
N GLY A 613 -8.62 -17.22 18.63
CA GLY A 613 -8.43 -18.47 17.92
C GLY A 613 -9.61 -19.45 18.01
N GLU A 614 -10.74 -19.03 18.62
CA GLU A 614 -11.93 -19.86 18.68
C GLU A 614 -12.48 -20.13 17.27
N THR A 615 -12.83 -21.37 16.96
CA THR A 615 -13.42 -21.75 15.67
C THR A 615 -14.89 -22.14 15.83
N HIS A 616 -15.70 -21.86 14.82
CA HIS A 616 -17.12 -22.22 14.84
C HIS A 616 -17.58 -22.83 13.50
N LYS A 617 -18.54 -23.75 13.56
CA LYS A 617 -19.15 -24.30 12.34
C LYS A 617 -20.00 -23.27 11.62
N ILE A 618 -20.00 -23.26 10.30
CA ILE A 618 -20.86 -22.33 9.55
C ILE A 618 -22.35 -22.69 9.70
N VAL A 619 -22.69 -23.99 9.76
CA VAL A 619 -24.07 -24.47 9.94
C VAL A 619 -24.20 -25.57 10.99
N TRP A 620 -25.32 -25.60 11.72
CA TRP A 620 -25.63 -26.58 12.78
C TRP A 620 -27.12 -26.75 13.04
#